data_AF-A0A654LVQ9-F1
#
_entry.id   AF-A0A654LVQ9-F1
#
_cell.length_a   1.000
_cell.length_b   1.000
_cell.length_c   1.000
_cell.angle_alpha   90.00
_cell.angle_beta   90.00
_cell.angle_gamma   90.00
#
_symmetry.space_group_name_H-M   'P 1'
#
loop_
_entity.id
_entity.type
_entity.pdbx_description
1 polymer ?
#
loop_
_entity_poly.entity_id
_entity_poly.type
_entity_poly.pdbx_seq_one_letter_code
_entity_poly.pdbx_strand_id
1 'polypeptide(L)'
;MMTKNKYVVPIPMEMLQRIDRSSSPAHIGKLRNAVDFVTPIGTPVLAAAEGIVTQINDDFYVGGPDASYWFFTNFITIRHSNGEFSRYDHLDYQSSKVKLNQKVLAGDEISKVGMTGYTYIPHLHFQVYVYTGYNIWTDFETIEIKDFKNIL
;
A
#
# COMPACT_ATOMS: atom_id res chain seq x y z
N MET A 1 -11.45 -9.97 -9.99
CA MET A 1 -11.80 -10.63 -8.71
C MET A 1 -11.91 -9.56 -7.66
N MET A 2 -12.73 -9.77 -6.63
CA MET A 2 -12.90 -8.84 -5.52
C MET A 2 -12.30 -9.44 -4.23
N THR A 3 -12.00 -8.58 -3.26
CA THR A 3 -11.54 -9.00 -1.93
C THR A 3 -12.54 -9.92 -1.23
N LYS A 4 -11.98 -10.92 -0.53
CA LYS A 4 -12.63 -11.80 0.43
C LYS A 4 -12.51 -11.25 1.84
N ASN A 5 -11.39 -10.60 2.18
CA ASN A 5 -11.24 -9.93 3.47
C ASN A 5 -12.00 -8.59 3.48
N LYS A 6 -12.31 -8.12 4.69
CA LYS A 6 -12.75 -6.75 4.92
C LYS A 6 -11.51 -5.91 5.22
N TYR A 7 -11.30 -4.85 4.44
CA TYR A 7 -10.20 -3.92 4.64
C TYR A 7 -10.73 -2.60 5.19
N VAL A 8 -10.08 -2.10 6.25
CA VAL A 8 -10.32 -0.74 6.75
C VAL A 8 -9.41 0.26 6.04
N VAL A 9 -9.78 1.54 6.04
CA VAL A 9 -8.94 2.58 5.45
C VAL A 9 -7.59 2.60 6.18
N PRO A 10 -6.46 2.49 5.45
CA PRO A 10 -5.13 2.31 6.04
C PRO A 10 -4.48 3.62 6.50
N ILE A 11 -5.27 4.67 6.74
CA ILE A 11 -4.83 5.95 7.30
C ILE A 11 -5.94 6.52 8.21
N PRO A 12 -5.61 7.43 9.14
CA PRO A 12 -6.62 8.18 9.90
C PRO A 12 -7.56 8.96 8.97
N MET A 13 -8.87 8.78 9.13
CA MET A 13 -9.89 9.35 8.23
C MET A 13 -9.89 10.88 8.24
N GLU A 14 -9.54 11.49 9.36
CA GLU A 14 -9.41 12.94 9.52
C GLU A 14 -8.24 13.54 8.73
N MET A 15 -7.29 12.71 8.28
CA MET A 15 -6.15 13.12 7.44
C MET A 15 -6.34 12.77 5.96
N LEU A 16 -7.42 12.06 5.60
CA LEU A 16 -7.74 11.71 4.22
C LEU A 16 -8.27 12.95 3.49
N GLN A 17 -7.60 13.33 2.40
CA GLN A 17 -8.03 14.46 1.56
C GLN A 17 -8.91 13.99 0.40
N ARG A 18 -8.49 12.94 -0.30
CA ARG A 18 -9.29 12.25 -1.33
C ARG A 18 -8.81 10.83 -1.57
N ILE A 19 -9.67 10.01 -2.17
CA ILE A 19 -9.31 8.71 -2.73
C ILE A 19 -9.21 8.84 -4.24
N ASP A 20 -8.10 8.38 -4.81
CA ASP A 20 -7.88 8.32 -6.25
C ASP A 20 -7.71 6.87 -6.71
N ARG A 21 -8.33 6.54 -7.84
CA ARG A 21 -8.30 5.20 -8.43
C ARG A 21 -7.99 5.23 -9.93
N SER A 22 -7.93 6.41 -10.53
CA SER A 22 -7.98 6.55 -11.99
C SER A 22 -7.03 7.57 -12.57
N SER A 23 -6.53 8.54 -11.78
CA SER A 23 -5.66 9.58 -12.34
C SER A 23 -4.21 9.14 -12.49
N SER A 24 -3.77 8.17 -11.68
CA SER A 24 -2.39 7.67 -11.71
C SER A 24 -2.12 6.89 -13.00
N PRO A 25 -1.08 7.23 -13.79
CA PRO A 25 -0.70 6.47 -14.98
C PRO A 25 -0.20 5.06 -14.63
N ALA A 26 0.17 4.81 -13.36
CA ALA A 26 0.54 3.49 -12.88
C ALA A 26 -0.67 2.56 -12.69
N HIS A 27 -1.90 3.09 -12.55
CA HIS A 27 -3.12 2.31 -12.27
C HIS A 27 -3.71 1.64 -13.52
N ILE A 28 -2.85 0.93 -14.24
CA ILE A 28 -3.21 0.15 -15.42
C ILE A 28 -2.67 -1.28 -15.29
N GLY A 29 -3.11 -2.20 -16.15
CA GLY A 29 -2.62 -3.58 -16.16
C GLY A 29 -2.76 -4.25 -14.78
N LYS A 30 -1.63 -4.70 -14.20
CA LYS A 30 -1.61 -5.39 -12.90
C LYS A 30 -1.97 -4.52 -11.72
N LEU A 31 -1.89 -3.19 -11.85
CA LEU A 31 -2.17 -2.24 -10.78
C LEU A 31 -3.53 -1.53 -10.95
N ARG A 32 -4.36 -1.97 -11.89
CA ARG A 32 -5.69 -1.38 -12.18
C ARG A 32 -6.65 -1.32 -10.98
N ASN A 33 -6.41 -2.09 -9.93
CA ASN A 33 -7.24 -2.09 -8.71
C ASN A 33 -6.54 -1.42 -7.51
N ALA A 34 -5.40 -0.78 -7.71
CA ALA A 34 -4.74 0.02 -6.69
C ALA A 34 -5.57 1.26 -6.33
N VAL A 35 -5.31 1.77 -5.13
CA VAL A 35 -6.04 2.89 -4.53
C VAL A 35 -5.01 3.82 -3.91
N ASP A 36 -5.05 5.09 -4.30
CA ASP A 36 -4.22 6.13 -3.71
C ASP A 36 -5.03 6.89 -2.68
N PHE A 37 -4.56 6.90 -1.44
CA PHE A 37 -5.09 7.74 -0.38
C PHE A 37 -4.26 9.01 -0.29
N VAL A 38 -4.79 10.10 -0.85
CA VAL A 38 -4.09 11.38 -0.85
C VAL A 38 -4.16 11.99 0.54
N THR A 39 -2.99 12.20 1.13
CA THR A 39 -2.82 12.60 2.51
C THR A 39 -1.41 13.19 2.71
N PRO A 40 -1.17 14.05 3.71
CA PRO A 40 0.16 14.63 3.94
C PRO A 40 1.27 13.61 4.23
N ILE A 41 2.53 14.00 3.97
CA ILE A 41 3.70 13.28 4.48
C ILE A 41 3.63 13.22 6.01
N GLY A 42 4.03 12.08 6.57
CA GLY A 42 4.03 11.82 8.01
C GLY A 42 2.71 11.28 8.55
N THR A 43 1.64 11.23 7.74
CA THR A 43 0.38 10.57 8.12
C THR A 43 0.66 9.13 8.56
N PRO A 44 0.14 8.68 9.72
CA PRO A 44 0.24 7.29 10.14
C PRO A 44 -0.32 6.33 9.09
N VAL A 45 0.45 5.29 8.75
CA VAL A 45 -0.02 4.18 7.90
C VAL A 45 -0.44 3.06 8.82
N LEU A 46 -1.68 2.60 8.67
CA LEU A 46 -2.31 1.59 9.51
C LEU A 46 -2.47 0.29 8.72
N ALA A 47 -2.30 -0.85 9.38
CA ALA A 47 -2.63 -2.15 8.79
C ALA A 47 -4.13 -2.20 8.46
N ALA A 48 -4.46 -2.36 7.19
CA ALA A 48 -5.84 -2.39 6.69
C ALA A 48 -6.61 -3.65 7.16
N ALA A 49 -5.90 -4.72 7.51
CA ALA A 49 -6.46 -5.93 8.08
C ALA A 49 -5.38 -6.69 8.87
N GLU A 50 -5.80 -7.60 9.76
CA GLU A 50 -4.84 -8.43 10.49
C GLU A 50 -4.04 -9.37 9.58
N GLY A 51 -2.81 -9.69 9.95
CA GLY A 51 -1.97 -10.56 9.16
C GLY A 51 -0.54 -10.66 9.68
N ILE A 52 0.34 -11.18 8.82
CA ILE A 52 1.77 -11.31 9.08
C ILE A 52 2.55 -10.46 8.09
N VAL A 53 3.46 -9.63 8.58
CA VAL A 53 4.36 -8.84 7.74
C VAL A 53 5.34 -9.77 7.00
N THR A 54 5.34 -9.74 5.67
CA THR A 54 6.16 -10.63 4.84
C THR A 54 7.25 -9.93 4.05
N GLN A 55 7.12 -8.62 3.82
CA GLN A 55 8.15 -7.83 3.12
C GLN A 55 8.22 -6.44 3.75
N ILE A 56 9.43 -5.91 3.83
CA ILE A 56 9.74 -4.54 4.23
C ILE A 56 10.86 -4.05 3.34
N ASN A 57 10.71 -2.85 2.79
CA ASN A 57 11.78 -2.06 2.23
C ASN A 57 11.63 -0.64 2.76
N ASP A 58 12.65 -0.09 3.42
CA ASP A 58 12.48 1.13 4.24
C ASP A 58 13.74 2.03 4.23
N ASP A 59 14.68 1.77 3.32
CA ASP A 59 16.00 2.42 3.31
C ASP A 59 16.19 3.44 2.17
N PHE A 60 15.17 3.68 1.35
CA PHE A 60 15.24 4.75 0.33
C PHE A 60 14.78 6.08 0.89
N TYR A 61 15.47 7.15 0.48
CA TYR A 61 15.18 8.53 0.86
C TYR A 61 14.90 9.43 -0.36
N VAL A 62 14.68 8.81 -1.53
CA VAL A 62 14.49 9.49 -2.81
C VAL A 62 13.19 9.05 -3.48
N GLY A 63 12.61 9.96 -4.26
CA GLY A 63 11.44 9.71 -5.08
C GLY A 63 11.17 10.90 -6.00
N GLY A 64 10.21 10.74 -6.91
CA GLY A 64 9.83 11.81 -7.82
C GLY A 64 9.03 11.34 -9.03
N PRO A 65 8.71 12.25 -9.95
CA PRO A 65 7.79 12.02 -11.07
C PRO A 65 8.45 11.32 -12.27
N ASP A 66 9.69 10.85 -12.14
CA ASP A 66 10.38 10.08 -13.17
C ASP A 66 10.21 8.58 -12.89
N ALA A 67 9.87 7.80 -13.92
CA ALA A 67 9.63 6.37 -13.79
C ALA A 67 10.86 5.57 -13.30
N SER A 68 12.08 6.11 -13.45
CA SER A 68 13.29 5.51 -12.88
C SER A 68 13.24 5.44 -11.35
N TYR A 69 12.43 6.28 -10.69
CA TYR A 69 12.27 6.21 -9.25
C TYR A 69 11.51 4.96 -8.77
N TRP A 70 10.88 4.18 -9.65
CA TRP A 70 10.13 2.98 -9.28
C TRP A 70 10.89 2.02 -8.36
N PHE A 71 12.20 1.85 -8.61
CA PHE A 71 13.06 0.95 -7.84
C PHE A 71 13.46 1.49 -6.46
N PHE A 72 13.13 2.74 -6.14
CA PHE A 72 13.44 3.41 -4.88
C PHE A 72 12.21 3.55 -3.97
N THR A 73 11.22 2.66 -4.12
CA THR A 73 9.97 2.69 -3.35
C THR A 73 10.15 1.98 -2.01
N ASN A 74 9.88 2.67 -0.90
CA ASN A 74 9.72 2.02 0.39
C ASN A 74 8.31 1.45 0.53
N PHE A 75 8.22 0.25 1.09
CA PHE A 75 6.96 -0.46 1.21
C PHE A 75 6.94 -1.49 2.32
N ILE A 76 5.72 -1.84 2.73
CA ILE A 76 5.43 -2.98 3.60
C ILE A 76 4.41 -3.86 2.91
N THR A 77 4.56 -5.18 3.03
CA THR A 77 3.56 -6.16 2.59
C THR A 77 3.09 -7.00 3.78
N ILE A 78 1.77 -7.17 3.91
CA ILE A 78 1.13 -8.03 4.90
C ILE A 78 0.40 -9.17 4.20
N ARG A 79 0.67 -10.41 4.62
CA ARG A 79 -0.08 -11.60 4.21
C ARG A 79 -1.25 -11.86 5.14
N HIS A 80 -2.43 -12.09 4.56
CA HIS A 80 -3.66 -12.41 5.28
C HIS A 80 -3.95 -13.91 5.25
N SER A 81 -4.76 -14.38 6.20
CA SER A 81 -5.08 -15.81 6.38
C SER A 81 -5.81 -16.44 5.20
N ASN A 82 -6.50 -15.63 4.39
CA ASN A 82 -7.27 -16.04 3.22
C ASN A 82 -6.45 -16.10 1.91
N GLY A 83 -5.14 -15.89 1.99
CA GLY A 83 -4.22 -15.90 0.84
C GLY A 83 -4.11 -14.56 0.10
N GLU A 84 -4.79 -13.52 0.56
CA GLU A 84 -4.60 -12.16 0.05
C GLU A 84 -3.38 -11.50 0.68
N PHE A 85 -2.83 -10.53 -0.03
CA PHE A 85 -1.74 -9.68 0.44
C PHE A 85 -2.16 -8.22 0.30
N SER A 86 -1.91 -7.41 1.31
CA SER A 86 -1.97 -5.95 1.21
C SER A 86 -0.57 -5.37 1.15
N ARG A 87 -0.38 -4.35 0.31
CA ARG A 87 0.89 -3.62 0.18
C ARG A 87 0.66 -2.12 0.27
N TYR A 88 1.59 -1.46 0.95
CA TYR A 88 1.59 -0.06 1.33
C TYR A 88 2.89 0.53 0.77
N ASP A 89 2.80 1.37 -0.25
CA ASP A 89 3.95 1.94 -0.97
C ASP A 89 4.11 3.44 -0.67
N HIS A 90 5.22 4.03 -1.16
CA HIS A 90 5.61 5.43 -0.97
C HIS A 90 5.82 5.81 0.50
N LEU A 91 6.26 4.86 1.33
CA LEU A 91 6.50 5.07 2.75
C LEU A 91 7.68 6.02 3.00
N ASP A 92 7.67 6.71 4.14
CA ASP A 92 8.74 7.62 4.54
C ASP A 92 10.02 6.85 4.90
N TYR A 93 11.18 7.50 4.78
CA TYR A 93 12.48 6.89 5.06
C TYR A 93 12.61 6.45 6.52
N GLN A 94 13.02 5.19 6.74
CA GLN A 94 13.20 4.59 8.07
C GLN A 94 11.99 4.78 9.01
N SER A 95 10.79 4.65 8.45
CA SER A 95 9.54 4.92 9.18
C SER A 95 8.82 3.65 9.63
N SER A 96 9.28 2.46 9.22
CA SER A 96 8.69 1.19 9.63
C SER A 96 8.66 1.04 11.14
N LYS A 97 7.48 0.71 11.67
CA LYS A 97 7.24 0.39 13.08
C LYS A 97 7.12 -1.11 13.34
N VAL A 98 7.30 -1.92 12.29
CA VAL A 98 7.14 -3.37 12.33
C VAL A 98 8.37 -4.10 11.81
N LYS A 99 8.44 -5.40 12.09
CA LYS A 99 9.51 -6.30 11.63
C LYS A 99 8.96 -7.42 10.77
N LEU A 100 9.81 -8.03 9.94
CA LEU A 100 9.47 -9.24 9.22
C LEU A 100 8.95 -10.32 10.18
N ASN A 101 7.92 -11.05 9.75
CA ASN A 101 7.18 -12.06 10.50
C ASN A 101 6.39 -11.55 11.72
N GLN A 102 6.34 -10.25 11.95
CA GLN A 102 5.48 -9.69 13.00
C GLN A 102 4.00 -9.87 12.64
N LYS A 103 3.21 -10.30 13.62
CA LYS A 103 1.74 -10.27 13.53
C LYS A 103 1.25 -8.86 13.83
N VAL A 104 0.31 -8.38 13.01
CA VAL A 104 -0.38 -7.10 13.19
C VAL A 104 -1.88 -7.32 13.20
N LEU A 105 -2.60 -6.46 13.90
CA LEU A 105 -4.05 -6.34 13.88
C LEU A 105 -4.48 -5.19 12.96
N ALA A 106 -5.74 -5.21 12.54
CA ALA A 106 -6.30 -4.08 11.80
C ALA A 106 -6.23 -2.80 12.65
N GLY A 107 -5.71 -1.71 12.07
CA GLY A 107 -5.54 -0.43 12.75
C GLY A 107 -4.19 -0.24 13.47
N ASP A 108 -3.35 -1.29 13.56
CA ASP A 108 -1.99 -1.12 14.08
C ASP A 108 -1.20 -0.17 13.17
N GLU A 109 -0.51 0.82 13.75
CA GLU A 109 0.36 1.70 12.98
C GLU A 109 1.63 0.96 12.56
N ILE A 110 1.87 0.87 11.25
CA ILE A 110 2.98 0.10 10.67
C ILE A 110 4.09 0.97 10.10
N SER A 111 3.80 2.21 9.70
CA SER A 111 4.75 3.13 9.07
C SER A 111 4.15 4.54 8.97
N LYS A 112 4.76 5.42 8.19
CA LYS A 112 4.26 6.76 7.86
C LYS A 112 4.29 6.99 6.34
N VAL A 113 3.35 7.80 5.85
CA VAL A 113 3.31 8.24 4.45
C VAL A 113 4.54 9.10 4.15
N GLY A 114 5.19 8.84 3.03
CA GLY A 114 6.35 9.56 2.54
C GLY A 114 6.18 10.08 1.12
N MET A 115 7.30 10.18 0.41
CA MET A 115 7.37 10.44 -1.03
C MET A 115 8.54 9.68 -1.67
N THR A 116 8.74 8.43 -1.25
CA THR A 116 9.75 7.56 -1.88
C THR A 116 9.19 6.89 -3.13
N GLY A 117 10.04 6.55 -4.08
CA GLY A 117 9.60 5.88 -5.30
C GLY A 117 9.03 6.80 -6.39
N TYR A 118 8.36 6.20 -7.37
CA TYR A 118 7.73 6.93 -8.47
C TYR A 118 6.41 7.57 -8.00
N THR A 119 6.45 8.85 -7.63
CA THR A 119 5.32 9.59 -7.05
C THR A 119 5.35 11.06 -7.45
N TYR A 120 4.17 11.66 -7.59
CA TYR A 120 3.99 13.07 -7.98
C TYR A 120 3.62 13.96 -6.80
N ILE A 121 2.91 13.40 -5.81
CA ILE A 121 2.36 14.11 -4.67
C ILE A 121 2.37 13.19 -3.44
N PRO A 122 2.30 13.73 -2.21
CA PRO A 122 2.11 12.92 -1.01
C PRO A 122 0.82 12.10 -1.07
N HIS A 123 0.94 10.78 -0.97
CA HIS A 123 -0.17 9.84 -0.87
C HIS A 123 0.34 8.47 -0.39
N LEU A 124 -0.58 7.65 0.11
CA LEU A 124 -0.35 6.22 0.29
C LEU A 124 -0.89 5.46 -0.93
N HIS A 125 0.00 4.85 -1.71
CA HIS A 125 -0.41 3.87 -2.71
C HIS A 125 -0.69 2.55 -2.01
N PHE A 126 -1.92 2.05 -2.17
CA PHE A 126 -2.40 0.84 -1.50
C PHE A 126 -2.96 -0.14 -2.52
N GLN A 127 -2.61 -1.41 -2.35
CA GLN A 127 -3.14 -2.47 -3.20
C GLN A 127 -3.36 -3.75 -2.42
N VAL A 128 -4.39 -4.48 -2.82
CA VAL A 128 -4.60 -5.87 -2.42
C VAL A 128 -4.40 -6.76 -3.63
N TYR A 129 -3.70 -7.87 -3.46
CA TYR A 129 -3.41 -8.80 -4.54
C TYR A 129 -3.34 -10.25 -4.07
N VAL A 130 -3.32 -11.16 -5.04
CA VAL A 130 -3.01 -12.58 -4.86
C VAL A 130 -1.87 -12.97 -5.80
N TYR A 131 -1.04 -13.92 -5.39
CA TYR A 131 -0.05 -14.51 -6.30
C TYR A 131 -0.73 -15.46 -7.28
N THR A 132 -0.29 -15.40 -8.54
CA THR A 132 -0.75 -16.25 -9.65
C THR A 132 0.33 -17.21 -10.16
N GLY A 133 1.54 -17.14 -9.59
CA GLY A 133 2.69 -17.96 -9.98
C GLY A 133 3.81 -17.92 -8.94
N TYR A 134 4.98 -18.42 -9.31
CA TYR A 134 6.12 -18.56 -8.39
C TYR A 134 6.96 -17.28 -8.25
N ASN A 135 6.99 -16.42 -9.29
CA ASN A 135 7.76 -15.19 -9.21
C ASN A 135 6.93 -14.12 -8.48
N ILE A 136 7.19 -13.94 -7.19
CA ILE A 136 6.43 -13.01 -6.34
C ILE A 136 6.52 -11.52 -6.75
N TRP A 137 7.42 -11.16 -7.67
CA TRP A 137 7.54 -9.79 -8.16
C TRP A 137 6.71 -9.54 -9.41
N THR A 138 6.50 -10.58 -10.22
CA THR A 138 5.78 -10.45 -11.49
C THR A 138 4.45 -11.18 -11.47
N ASP A 139 4.32 -12.29 -10.76
CA ASP A 139 3.19 -13.21 -10.88
C ASP A 139 2.15 -12.91 -9.81
N PHE A 140 1.53 -11.75 -9.92
CA PHE A 140 0.42 -11.33 -9.09
C PHE A 140 -0.68 -10.65 -9.91
N GLU A 141 -1.88 -10.61 -9.34
CA GLU A 141 -3.01 -9.82 -9.84
C GLU A 141 -3.59 -9.01 -8.68
N THR A 142 -3.73 -7.69 -8.87
CA THR A 142 -4.49 -6.87 -7.92
C THR A 142 -5.97 -7.21 -8.00
N ILE A 143 -6.63 -7.14 -6.85
CA ILE A 143 -8.05 -7.44 -6.70
C ILE A 143 -8.80 -6.22 -6.20
N GLU A 144 -10.05 -6.08 -6.65
CA GLU A 144 -10.87 -4.92 -6.34
C GLU A 144 -11.31 -4.95 -4.86
N ILE A 145 -11.02 -3.85 -4.15
CA ILE A 145 -11.40 -3.69 -2.74
C ILE A 145 -12.85 -3.18 -2.66
N LYS A 146 -13.73 -3.98 -2.05
CA LYS A 146 -15.17 -3.66 -1.93
C LYS A 146 -15.44 -2.50 -0.98
N ASP A 147 -14.69 -2.44 0.12
CA ASP A 147 -15.03 -1.60 1.28
C ASP A 147 -14.82 -0.10 1.05
N PHE A 148 -14.00 0.28 0.07
CA PHE A 148 -13.63 1.68 -0.18
C PHE A 148 -14.51 2.38 -1.22
N LYS A 149 -15.59 1.74 -1.71
CA LYS A 149 -16.39 2.29 -2.82
C LYS A 149 -17.24 3.51 -2.45
N ASN A 150 -17.54 3.67 -1.15
CA ASN A 150 -18.44 4.70 -0.64
C ASN A 150 -17.74 5.61 0.39
N ILE A 151 -16.42 5.73 0.28
CA ILE A 151 -15.62 6.55 1.20
C ILE A 151 -15.30 7.86 0.47
N LEU A 152 -15.81 8.94 1.06
CA LEU A 152 -15.95 10.31 0.52
C LEU A 152 -17.15 10.50 -0.42
#